data_AF-A0A226MUZ9-F1
#
_entry.id   AF-A0A226MUZ9-F1
#
_cell.length_a   1.000
_cell.length_b   1.000
_cell.length_c   1.000
_cell.angle_alpha   90.00
_cell.angle_beta   90.00
_cell.angle_gamma   90.00
#
_symmetry.space_group_name_H-M   'P 1'
#
loop_
_entity.id
_entity.type
_entity.pdbx_description
1 polymer ?
#
loop_
_entity_poly.entity_id
_entity_poly.type
_entity_poly.pdbx_seq_one_letter_code
_entity_poly.pdbx_strand_id
1 'polypeptide(L)'
;CLPFICSVSELLEKHGLQKPVSFVKDTKDNAEEARKLMIRLTRHTGRKLVFKEGLEIKGEMTIFTESLLCSSSIDNIHLAGQMMHCSIWSVDQPVSSKGKPQYKVSYGRSIELVLAASREYFNSSTSLTDSCMDLARCCLQLIVDCPNAIQEELDLIRALGYLEEFGVKILPLQVRLCSDRLGLVKDCLSQLPTNYKQSAKLLGLANLLRVAGKLL
;
A
#
# COMPACT_ATOMS: atom_id res chain seq x y z
N CYS A 1 12.35 8.77 -12.92
CA CYS A 1 11.73 8.31 -14.19
C CYS A 1 12.67 7.51 -15.10
N LEU A 2 13.86 8.00 -15.50
CA LEU A 2 14.80 7.21 -16.31
C LEU A 2 15.29 5.88 -15.67
N PRO A 3 15.59 5.80 -14.35
CA PRO A 3 16.13 4.58 -13.74
C PRO A 3 15.14 3.40 -13.78
N PHE A 4 13.85 3.71 -13.67
CA PHE A 4 12.77 2.71 -13.68
C PHE A 4 12.57 2.10 -15.07
N ILE A 5 12.66 2.91 -16.12
CA ILE A 5 12.48 2.46 -17.51
C ILE A 5 13.64 1.55 -17.94
N CYS A 6 14.88 1.87 -17.56
CA CYS A 6 16.03 1.01 -17.82
C CYS A 6 15.89 -0.36 -17.13
N SER A 7 15.47 -0.37 -15.86
CA SER A 7 15.33 -1.62 -15.09
C SER A 7 14.25 -2.56 -15.66
N VAL A 8 13.12 -1.99 -16.12
CA VAL A 8 12.07 -2.78 -16.79
C VAL A 8 12.53 -3.29 -18.15
N SER A 9 13.25 -2.48 -18.93
CA SER A 9 13.73 -2.88 -20.26
C SER A 9 14.81 -3.98 -20.20
N GLU A 10 15.72 -3.91 -19.23
CA GLU A 10 16.71 -4.97 -18.96
C GLU A 10 16.04 -6.28 -18.52
N LEU A 11 14.99 -6.19 -17.69
CA LEU A 11 14.19 -7.35 -17.27
C LEU A 11 13.47 -8.02 -18.45
N LEU A 12 12.94 -7.24 -19.40
CA LEU A 12 12.29 -7.75 -20.61
C LEU A 12 13.26 -8.50 -21.53
N GLU A 13 14.46 -7.93 -21.73
CA GLU A 13 15.53 -8.54 -22.53
C GLU A 13 16.03 -9.85 -21.90
N LYS A 14 16.24 -9.87 -20.58
CA LYS A 14 16.69 -11.05 -19.83
C LYS A 14 15.72 -12.24 -19.93
N HIS A 15 14.43 -11.98 -20.16
CA HIS A 15 13.40 -13.03 -20.29
C HIS A 15 13.03 -13.39 -21.74
N GLY A 16 13.80 -12.90 -22.72
CA GLY A 16 13.65 -13.27 -24.13
C GLY A 16 12.42 -12.67 -24.81
N LEU A 17 11.82 -11.62 -24.22
CA LEU A 17 10.75 -10.86 -24.84
C LEU A 17 11.41 -9.71 -25.61
N GLN A 18 11.83 -9.97 -26.85
CA GLN A 18 12.38 -8.92 -27.72
C GLN A 18 11.30 -7.90 -28.04
N LYS A 19 11.26 -6.81 -27.26
CA LYS A 19 10.50 -5.62 -27.59
C LYS A 19 11.40 -4.39 -27.40
N PRO A 20 11.47 -3.49 -28.38
CA PRO A 20 12.37 -2.34 -28.34
C PRO A 20 11.96 -1.37 -27.23
N VAL A 21 12.95 -0.62 -26.72
CA VAL A 21 12.80 0.44 -25.70
C VAL A 21 11.68 1.44 -26.04
N SER A 22 11.40 1.65 -27.33
CA SER A 22 10.27 2.47 -27.81
C SER A 22 8.92 1.95 -27.31
N PHE A 23 8.72 0.63 -27.25
CA PHE A 23 7.46 0.03 -26.82
C PHE A 23 7.18 0.30 -25.33
N VAL A 24 8.21 0.32 -24.48
CA VAL A 24 8.13 0.65 -23.04
C VAL A 24 7.82 2.13 -22.84
N LYS A 25 8.38 2.99 -23.70
CA LYS A 25 8.12 4.43 -23.70
C LYS A 25 6.68 4.74 -24.11
N ASP A 26 6.14 4.00 -25.08
CA ASP A 26 4.76 4.14 -25.57
C ASP A 26 3.73 3.47 -24.63
N THR A 27 4.13 2.48 -23.82
CA THR A 27 3.25 1.88 -22.78
C THR A 27 3.11 2.72 -21.52
N LYS A 28 3.96 3.74 -21.34
CA LYS A 28 3.84 4.68 -20.22
C LYS A 28 2.46 5.35 -20.19
N ASP A 29 1.90 5.63 -21.37
CA ASP A 29 0.62 6.32 -21.53
C ASP A 29 -0.56 5.36 -21.84
N ASN A 30 -0.31 4.04 -21.88
CA ASN A 30 -1.33 3.03 -22.16
C ASN A 30 -1.35 1.92 -21.09
N ALA A 31 -2.14 2.17 -20.04
CA ALA A 31 -2.28 1.30 -18.88
C ALA A 31 -2.71 -0.14 -19.24
N GLU A 32 -3.53 -0.32 -20.28
CA GLU A 32 -4.04 -1.64 -20.65
C GLU A 32 -2.98 -2.50 -21.36
N GLU A 33 -2.11 -1.88 -22.16
CA GLU A 33 -0.97 -2.57 -22.76
C GLU A 33 0.15 -2.85 -21.74
N ALA A 34 0.39 -1.93 -20.79
CA ALA A 34 1.30 -2.17 -19.68
C ALA A 34 0.81 -3.35 -18.82
N ARG A 35 -0.49 -3.41 -18.54
CA ARG A 35 -1.16 -4.51 -17.83
C ARG A 35 -1.04 -5.84 -18.57
N LYS A 36 -1.33 -5.89 -19.87
CA LYS A 36 -1.14 -7.10 -20.68
C LYS A 36 0.32 -7.55 -20.74
N LEU A 37 1.27 -6.61 -20.80
CA LEU A 37 2.69 -6.91 -20.80
C LEU A 37 3.11 -7.51 -19.46
N MET A 38 2.71 -6.90 -18.34
CA MET A 38 2.95 -7.39 -16.99
C MET A 38 2.33 -8.77 -16.77
N ILE A 39 1.07 -8.98 -17.14
CA ILE A 39 0.40 -10.30 -17.07
C ILE A 39 1.14 -11.34 -17.93
N ARG A 40 1.61 -10.96 -19.13
CA ARG A 40 2.39 -11.84 -19.99
C ARG A 40 3.75 -12.18 -19.38
N LEU A 41 4.42 -11.21 -18.72
CA LEU A 41 5.63 -11.48 -17.94
C LEU A 41 5.33 -12.44 -16.82
N THR A 42 4.41 -12.12 -15.90
CA THR A 42 4.07 -12.98 -14.75
C THR A 42 3.73 -14.40 -15.19
N ARG A 43 3.00 -14.56 -16.30
CA ARG A 43 2.66 -15.87 -16.88
C ARG A 43 3.85 -16.59 -17.52
N HIS A 44 4.80 -15.86 -18.10
CA HIS A 44 5.99 -16.43 -18.73
C HIS A 44 7.08 -16.75 -17.71
N THR A 45 7.35 -15.86 -16.75
CA THR A 45 8.27 -16.06 -15.62
C THR A 45 7.78 -17.19 -14.71
N GLY A 46 6.46 -17.27 -14.44
CA GLY A 46 5.86 -18.38 -13.70
C GLY A 46 5.83 -19.74 -14.42
N ARG A 47 6.14 -19.78 -15.73
CA ARG A 47 6.21 -21.02 -16.53
C ARG A 47 7.65 -21.51 -16.78
N LYS A 48 8.67 -20.63 -16.69
CA LYS A 48 10.05 -20.93 -17.09
C LYS A 48 11.07 -21.00 -15.94
N LEU A 49 10.66 -20.80 -14.68
CA LEU A 49 11.52 -20.99 -13.50
C LEU A 49 11.51 -22.45 -13.02
N VAL A 50 11.93 -23.34 -13.90
CA VAL A 50 12.66 -24.54 -13.50
C VAL A 50 14.06 -24.26 -14.01
N PHE A 51 14.99 -23.78 -13.20
CA PHE A 51 16.43 -24.07 -13.28
C PHE A 51 17.25 -23.21 -12.30
N LYS A 52 17.91 -23.94 -11.38
CA LYS A 52 19.14 -23.64 -10.62
C LYS A 52 19.10 -22.62 -9.47
N GLU A 53 19.31 -23.18 -8.28
CA GLU A 53 19.98 -22.60 -7.11
C GLU A 53 19.36 -21.33 -6.49
N GLY A 54 18.23 -21.54 -5.81
CA GLY A 54 18.14 -21.36 -4.35
C GLY A 54 18.22 -19.97 -3.69
N LEU A 55 18.75 -18.91 -4.31
CA LEU A 55 19.04 -17.68 -3.53
C LEU A 55 18.67 -16.33 -4.19
N GLU A 56 18.46 -16.25 -5.51
CA GLU A 56 18.29 -14.93 -6.17
C GLU A 56 16.84 -14.52 -6.52
N ILE A 57 15.83 -15.40 -6.37
CA ILE A 57 14.46 -15.14 -6.89
C ILE A 57 13.55 -14.39 -5.88
N LYS A 58 13.94 -14.24 -4.60
CA LYS A 58 13.12 -13.50 -3.61
C LYS A 58 13.00 -12.00 -3.89
N GLY A 59 14.00 -11.41 -4.54
CA GLY A 59 14.03 -9.97 -4.85
C GLY A 59 13.03 -9.57 -5.94
N GLU A 60 12.91 -10.38 -7.01
CA GLU A 60 12.12 -10.05 -8.19
C GLU A 60 10.62 -9.94 -7.87
N MET A 61 10.10 -10.84 -7.04
CA MET A 61 8.68 -10.81 -6.66
C MET A 61 8.35 -9.63 -5.74
N THR A 62 9.28 -9.26 -4.84
CA THR A 62 9.11 -8.10 -3.96
C THR A 62 9.01 -6.80 -4.76
N ILE A 63 9.95 -6.60 -5.71
CA ILE A 63 9.97 -5.40 -6.58
C ILE A 63 8.69 -5.32 -7.42
N PHE A 64 8.24 -6.46 -7.93
CA PHE A 64 7.01 -6.53 -8.73
C PHE A 64 5.77 -6.20 -7.89
N THR A 65 5.63 -6.78 -6.70
CA THR A 65 4.53 -6.49 -5.77
C THR A 65 4.52 -5.02 -5.36
N GLU A 66 5.68 -4.44 -5.04
CA GLU A 66 5.83 -3.02 -4.74
C GLU A 66 5.38 -2.14 -5.92
N SER A 67 5.80 -2.48 -7.14
CA SER A 67 5.40 -1.76 -8.36
C SER A 67 3.89 -1.78 -8.58
N LEU A 68 3.22 -2.90 -8.27
CA LEU A 68 1.77 -3.00 -8.34
C LEU A 68 1.09 -2.16 -7.26
N LEU A 69 1.59 -2.20 -6.02
CA LEU A 69 1.04 -1.42 -4.91
C LEU A 69 1.12 0.08 -5.15
N CYS A 70 2.22 0.56 -5.75
CA CYS A 70 2.43 1.99 -6.05
C CYS A 70 1.92 2.41 -7.44
N SER A 71 1.16 1.58 -8.15
CA SER A 71 0.72 1.85 -9.54
C SER A 71 -0.47 2.80 -9.69
N SER A 72 -1.05 3.25 -8.57
CA SER A 72 -2.24 4.11 -8.52
C SER A 72 -3.49 3.48 -9.17
N SER A 73 -3.58 2.15 -9.11
CA SER A 73 -4.69 1.36 -9.64
C SER A 73 -5.17 0.36 -8.60
N ILE A 74 -6.46 0.43 -8.24
CA ILE A 74 -7.12 -0.48 -7.29
C ILE A 74 -7.00 -1.94 -7.77
N ASP A 75 -7.16 -2.20 -9.06
CA ASP A 75 -7.05 -3.55 -9.62
C ASP A 75 -5.64 -4.13 -9.44
N ASN A 76 -4.61 -3.30 -9.63
CA ASN A 76 -3.23 -3.71 -9.42
C ASN A 76 -2.91 -3.92 -7.94
N ILE A 77 -3.48 -3.11 -7.04
CA ILE A 77 -3.37 -3.31 -5.59
C ILE A 77 -3.98 -4.67 -5.20
N HIS A 78 -5.16 -5.01 -5.72
CA HIS A 78 -5.75 -6.34 -5.49
C HIS A 78 -4.88 -7.47 -6.06
N LEU A 79 -4.31 -7.29 -7.25
CA LEU A 79 -3.37 -8.25 -7.82
C LEU A 79 -2.12 -8.42 -6.94
N ALA A 80 -1.58 -7.33 -6.38
CA ALA A 80 -0.47 -7.39 -5.44
C ALA A 80 -0.83 -8.23 -4.21
N GLY A 81 -2.06 -8.08 -3.68
CA GLY A 81 -2.57 -8.91 -2.59
C GLY A 81 -2.57 -10.41 -2.91
N GLN A 82 -2.82 -10.81 -4.16
CA GLN A 82 -2.76 -12.22 -4.56
C GLN A 82 -1.33 -12.79 -4.55
N MET A 83 -0.32 -11.92 -4.65
CA MET A 83 1.11 -12.26 -4.67
C MET A 83 1.75 -12.20 -3.28
N MET A 84 0.97 -11.86 -2.25
CA MET A 84 1.41 -11.69 -0.88
C MET A 84 0.74 -12.72 0.05
N HIS A 85 1.41 -13.03 1.14
CA HIS A 85 0.73 -13.53 2.34
C HIS A 85 0.07 -12.36 3.05
N CYS A 86 -1.26 -12.44 3.23
CA CYS A 86 -2.11 -11.36 3.75
C CYS A 86 -2.65 -11.61 5.16
N SER A 87 -2.32 -12.76 5.76
CA SER A 87 -2.60 -13.08 7.16
C SER A 87 -1.53 -13.99 7.73
N ILE A 88 -1.32 -13.95 9.04
CA ILE A 88 -0.35 -14.85 9.70
C ILE A 88 -0.75 -16.33 9.57
N TRP A 89 -2.04 -16.62 9.41
CA TRP A 89 -2.56 -17.97 9.15
C TRP A 89 -2.36 -18.44 7.70
N SER A 90 -2.00 -17.55 6.78
CA SER A 90 -1.70 -17.92 5.40
C SER A 90 -0.29 -18.48 5.21
N VAL A 91 0.51 -18.54 6.28
CA VAL A 91 1.96 -18.80 6.22
C VAL A 91 2.32 -20.24 5.86
N ASP A 92 1.44 -21.23 6.08
CA ASP A 92 1.70 -22.60 5.59
C ASP A 92 0.41 -23.40 5.45
N GLN A 93 -0.11 -23.49 4.22
CA GLN A 93 -1.03 -24.57 3.87
C GLN A 93 -0.21 -25.64 3.13
N PRO A 94 -0.04 -26.85 3.69
CA PRO A 94 0.71 -27.90 3.03
C PRO A 94 0.04 -28.21 1.70
N VAL A 95 0.85 -28.15 0.66
CA VAL A 95 0.48 -28.24 -0.75
C VAL A 95 -0.45 -29.44 -0.96
N SER A 96 -1.71 -29.17 -1.32
CA SER A 96 -2.56 -30.22 -1.89
C SER A 96 -1.83 -30.79 -3.10
N SER A 97 -1.72 -32.11 -3.13
CA SER A 97 -0.73 -32.96 -3.80
C SER A 97 -0.73 -32.94 -5.35
N LYS A 98 -1.11 -31.83 -6.01
CA LYS A 98 -1.00 -31.62 -7.47
C LYS A 98 -0.71 -30.16 -7.91
N GLY A 99 -0.41 -29.23 -6.99
CA GLY A 99 -0.23 -27.80 -7.30
C GLY A 99 1.23 -27.35 -7.45
N LYS A 100 1.51 -26.49 -8.44
CA LYS A 100 2.82 -25.82 -8.65
C LYS A 100 3.23 -24.98 -7.42
N PRO A 101 4.54 -24.79 -7.15
CA PRO A 101 5.00 -23.91 -6.07
C PRO A 101 4.48 -22.49 -6.29
N GLN A 102 3.74 -21.96 -5.31
CA GLN A 102 3.35 -20.56 -5.27
C GLN A 102 4.50 -19.76 -4.66
N TYR A 103 5.23 -19.03 -5.48
CA TYR A 103 6.12 -17.99 -5.00
C TYR A 103 5.23 -16.83 -4.55
N LYS A 104 5.26 -16.50 -3.26
CA LYS A 104 4.56 -15.33 -2.67
C LYS A 104 5.52 -14.57 -1.78
N VAL A 105 5.30 -13.26 -1.65
CA VAL A 105 6.01 -12.43 -0.66
C VAL A 105 5.61 -12.87 0.74
N SER A 106 6.60 -13.03 1.63
CA SER A 106 6.39 -13.45 3.02
C SER A 106 5.54 -12.45 3.80
N TYR A 107 4.76 -12.91 4.76
CA TYR A 107 3.82 -12.07 5.52
C TYR A 107 4.47 -10.82 6.14
N GLY A 108 5.64 -10.98 6.78
CA GLY A 108 6.38 -9.84 7.33
C GLY A 108 6.76 -8.80 6.27
N ARG A 109 7.24 -9.25 5.11
CA ARG A 109 7.56 -8.35 3.99
C ARG A 109 6.31 -7.75 3.35
N SER A 110 5.20 -8.47 3.29
CA SER A 110 3.92 -7.95 2.83
C SER A 110 3.45 -6.76 3.67
N ILE A 111 3.55 -6.87 5.01
CA ILE A 111 3.21 -5.77 5.92
C ILE A 111 4.08 -4.54 5.62
N GLU A 112 5.40 -4.72 5.48
CA GLU A 112 6.31 -3.61 5.17
C GLU A 112 5.95 -2.91 3.86
N LEU A 113 5.69 -3.67 2.79
CA LEU A 113 5.30 -3.14 1.48
C LEU A 113 3.97 -2.39 1.53
N VAL A 114 2.96 -2.98 2.18
CA VAL A 114 1.63 -2.37 2.34
C VAL A 114 1.72 -1.06 3.13
N LEU A 115 2.47 -1.06 4.23
CA LEU A 115 2.68 0.15 5.03
C LEU A 115 3.42 1.22 4.23
N ALA A 116 4.47 0.87 3.50
CA ALA A 116 5.21 1.82 2.67
C ALA A 116 4.32 2.47 1.61
N ALA A 117 3.59 1.67 0.82
CA ALA A 117 2.70 2.17 -0.22
C ALA A 117 1.55 3.01 0.35
N SER A 118 0.90 2.55 1.42
CA SER A 118 -0.19 3.30 2.06
C SER A 118 0.28 4.66 2.60
N ARG A 119 1.48 4.70 3.22
CA ARG A 119 2.08 5.94 3.72
C ARG A 119 2.41 6.90 2.58
N GLU A 120 2.89 6.40 1.46
CA GLU A 120 3.17 7.22 0.27
C GLU A 120 1.89 7.89 -0.23
N TYR A 121 0.82 7.11 -0.45
CA TYR A 121 -0.49 7.64 -0.86
C TYR A 121 -1.09 8.63 0.14
N PHE A 122 -0.99 8.32 1.43
CA PHE A 122 -1.44 9.22 2.48
C PHE A 122 -0.66 10.54 2.45
N ASN A 123 0.66 10.48 2.31
CA ASN A 123 1.53 11.65 2.33
C ASN A 123 1.41 12.51 1.07
N SER A 124 1.05 11.90 -0.07
CA SER A 124 0.83 12.62 -1.33
C SER A 124 -0.55 13.27 -1.43
N SER A 125 -1.49 12.87 -0.56
CA SER A 125 -2.86 13.37 -0.57
C SER A 125 -2.95 14.82 -0.08
N THR A 126 -3.86 15.58 -0.69
CA THR A 126 -4.15 16.97 -0.31
C THR A 126 -5.42 17.14 0.53
N SER A 127 -6.27 16.11 0.62
CA SER A 127 -7.51 16.11 1.41
C SER A 127 -8.03 14.69 1.62
N LEU A 128 -9.11 14.53 2.39
CA LEU A 128 -9.75 13.21 2.53
C LEU A 128 -10.46 12.69 1.29
N THR A 129 -10.84 13.60 0.40
CA THR A 129 -11.56 13.31 -0.84
C THR A 129 -10.62 13.01 -2.02
N ASP A 130 -9.31 13.11 -1.81
CA ASP A 130 -8.29 12.73 -2.77
C ASP A 130 -8.35 11.22 -3.04
N SER A 131 -8.25 10.81 -4.31
CA SER A 131 -8.27 9.40 -4.70
C SER A 131 -7.11 8.60 -4.10
N CYS A 132 -6.00 9.26 -3.74
CA CYS A 132 -4.91 8.62 -3.00
C CYS A 132 -5.37 8.09 -1.64
N MET A 133 -6.35 8.69 -0.99
CA MET A 133 -6.86 8.19 0.29
C MET A 133 -7.58 6.85 0.14
N ASP A 134 -8.27 6.62 -0.97
CA ASP A 134 -8.88 5.33 -1.27
C ASP A 134 -7.84 4.26 -1.59
N LEU A 135 -6.78 4.63 -2.32
CA LEU A 135 -5.64 3.75 -2.58
C LEU A 135 -4.92 3.37 -1.28
N ALA A 136 -4.68 4.34 -0.39
CA ALA A 136 -4.07 4.11 0.92
C ALA A 136 -4.87 3.13 1.77
N ARG A 137 -6.22 3.27 1.80
CA ARG A 137 -7.13 2.34 2.47
C ARG A 137 -7.10 0.96 1.83
N CYS A 138 -7.15 0.91 0.49
CA CYS A 138 -7.12 -0.33 -0.27
C CYS A 138 -5.85 -1.14 0.02
N CYS A 139 -4.67 -0.50 0.05
CA CYS A 139 -3.42 -1.15 0.45
C CYS A 139 -3.53 -1.76 1.85
N LEU A 140 -3.95 -0.99 2.85
CA LEU A 140 -4.03 -1.45 4.26
C LEU A 140 -5.01 -2.62 4.43
N GLN A 141 -6.13 -2.59 3.72
CA GLN A 141 -7.17 -3.62 3.75
C GLN A 141 -6.73 -4.95 3.10
N LEU A 142 -5.58 -4.99 2.41
CA LEU A 142 -5.01 -6.26 1.94
C LEU A 142 -4.61 -7.18 3.11
N ILE A 143 -4.17 -6.63 4.25
CA ILE A 143 -3.78 -7.41 5.42
C ILE A 143 -4.99 -7.62 6.33
N VAL A 144 -5.60 -8.81 6.24
CA VAL A 144 -6.95 -9.06 6.78
C VAL A 144 -6.98 -9.22 8.30
N ASP A 145 -5.86 -9.63 8.90
CA ASP A 145 -5.74 -9.80 10.35
C ASP A 145 -5.33 -8.51 11.08
N CYS A 146 -5.17 -7.40 10.36
CA CYS A 146 -5.01 -6.04 10.86
C CYS A 146 -4.07 -5.92 12.09
N PRO A 147 -2.76 -6.24 11.93
CA PRO A 147 -1.81 -6.06 13.02
C PRO A 147 -1.71 -4.59 13.43
N ASN A 148 -1.22 -4.34 14.65
CA ASN A 148 -1.18 -3.01 15.28
C ASN A 148 -0.64 -1.89 14.37
N ALA A 149 0.40 -2.16 13.58
CA ALA A 149 0.97 -1.18 12.65
C ALA A 149 0.03 -0.82 11.47
N ILE A 150 -0.80 -1.76 11.00
CA ILE A 150 -1.82 -1.51 9.97
C ILE A 150 -2.99 -0.73 10.59
N GLN A 151 -3.41 -1.13 11.78
CA GLN A 151 -4.45 -0.44 12.54
C GLN A 151 -4.07 1.02 12.83
N GLU A 152 -2.81 1.30 13.16
CA GLU A 152 -2.23 2.65 13.33
C GLU A 152 -2.49 3.57 12.14
N GLU A 153 -2.23 3.08 10.93
CA GLU A 153 -2.43 3.87 9.71
C GLU A 153 -3.92 4.05 9.40
N LEU A 154 -4.74 3.02 9.61
CA LEU A 154 -6.21 3.12 9.48
C LEU A 154 -6.82 4.09 10.50
N ASP A 155 -6.28 4.15 11.72
CA ASP A 155 -6.70 5.10 12.75
C ASP A 155 -6.37 6.53 12.31
N LEU A 156 -5.19 6.76 11.74
CA LEU A 156 -4.78 8.07 11.26
C LEU A 156 -5.65 8.57 10.09
N ILE A 157 -6.00 7.68 9.16
CA ILE A 157 -6.97 7.98 8.08
C ILE A 157 -8.34 8.34 8.64
N ARG A 158 -8.81 7.61 9.67
CA ARG A 158 -10.08 7.92 10.34
C ARG A 158 -10.02 9.23 11.12
N ALA A 159 -8.90 9.51 11.78
CA ALA A 159 -8.70 10.75 12.56
C ALA A 159 -8.83 11.98 11.68
N LEU A 160 -8.31 11.95 10.44
CA LEU A 160 -8.53 13.01 9.47
C LEU A 160 -10.02 13.31 9.27
N GLY A 161 -10.88 12.28 9.22
CA GLY A 161 -12.32 12.46 9.01
C GLY A 161 -12.94 13.29 10.12
N TYR A 162 -12.57 12.96 11.35
CA TYR A 162 -13.00 13.69 12.53
C TYR A 162 -12.46 15.13 12.54
N LEU A 163 -11.20 15.33 12.16
CA LEU A 163 -10.59 16.67 12.07
C LEU A 163 -11.37 17.55 11.08
N GLU A 164 -11.67 17.04 9.88
CA GLU A 164 -12.46 17.76 8.88
C GLU A 164 -13.89 18.03 9.36
N GLU A 165 -14.55 17.05 9.98
CA GLU A 165 -15.90 17.22 10.54
C GLU A 165 -15.95 18.25 11.69
N PHE A 166 -14.84 18.44 12.42
CA PHE A 166 -14.71 19.51 13.41
C PHE A 166 -14.26 20.86 12.82
N GLY A 167 -14.05 20.92 11.49
CA GLY A 167 -13.67 22.14 10.77
C GLY A 167 -12.17 22.39 10.69
N VAL A 168 -11.33 21.47 11.18
CA VAL A 168 -9.87 21.61 11.13
C VAL A 168 -9.37 21.25 9.73
N LYS A 169 -8.97 22.28 8.97
CA LYS A 169 -8.35 22.11 7.64
C LYS A 169 -6.85 21.88 7.79
N ILE A 170 -6.44 20.62 7.71
CA ILE A 170 -5.03 20.22 7.83
C ILE A 170 -4.69 19.15 6.79
N LEU A 171 -3.50 19.23 6.20
CA LEU A 171 -3.06 18.25 5.22
C LEU A 171 -2.75 16.90 5.90
N PRO A 172 -3.02 15.76 5.23
CA PRO A 172 -2.63 14.44 5.73
C PRO A 172 -1.19 14.38 6.22
N LEU A 173 -0.22 14.83 5.41
CA LEU A 173 1.20 14.85 5.78
C LEU A 173 1.47 15.66 7.06
N GLN A 174 0.79 16.80 7.25
CA GLN A 174 0.93 17.62 8.45
C GLN A 174 0.43 16.87 9.69
N VAL A 175 -0.71 16.16 9.58
CA VAL A 175 -1.20 15.32 10.68
C VAL A 175 -0.20 14.21 10.99
N ARG A 176 0.41 13.56 9.99
CA ARG A 176 1.44 12.52 10.24
C ARG A 176 2.63 13.07 11.01
N LEU A 177 3.15 14.23 10.61
CA LEU A 177 4.33 14.86 11.20
C LEU A 177 4.06 15.59 12.53
N CYS A 178 2.78 15.79 12.89
CA CYS A 178 2.40 16.46 14.12
C CYS A 178 2.79 15.64 15.35
N SER A 179 3.70 16.17 16.16
CA SER A 179 4.10 15.58 17.44
C SER A 179 3.11 15.91 18.56
N ASP A 180 2.54 17.12 18.55
CA ASP A 180 1.51 17.53 19.52
C ASP A 180 0.10 17.08 19.08
N ARG A 181 -0.17 15.79 19.29
CA ARG A 181 -1.48 15.18 19.00
C ARG A 181 -2.61 15.81 19.81
N LEU A 182 -2.33 16.26 21.03
CA LEU A 182 -3.32 16.93 21.88
C LEU A 182 -3.66 18.32 21.32
N GLY A 183 -2.68 19.02 20.75
CA GLY A 183 -2.86 20.28 20.02
C GLY A 183 -3.95 20.17 18.96
N LEU A 184 -3.96 19.10 18.16
CA LEU A 184 -5.00 18.88 17.13
C LEU A 184 -6.41 18.78 17.74
N VAL A 185 -6.56 18.15 18.90
CA VAL A 185 -7.85 18.05 19.60
C VAL A 185 -8.28 19.41 20.16
N LYS A 186 -7.32 20.21 20.66
CA LYS A 186 -7.58 21.60 21.09
C LYS A 186 -8.00 22.47 19.91
N ASP A 187 -7.39 22.29 18.74
CA ASP A 187 -7.77 23.00 17.52
C ASP A 187 -9.21 22.67 17.12
N CYS A 188 -9.66 21.42 17.26
CA CYS A 188 -11.07 21.06 17.06
C CYS A 188 -12.00 21.84 17.99
N LEU A 189 -11.63 22.03 19.26
CA LEU A 189 -12.44 22.77 20.23
C LEU A 189 -12.53 24.26 19.89
N SER A 190 -11.49 24.83 19.26
CA SER A 190 -11.45 26.26 18.91
C SER A 190 -12.16 26.61 17.61
N GLN A 191 -12.40 25.63 16.71
CA GLN A 191 -13.06 25.89 15.41
C GLN A 191 -14.50 26.41 15.55
N LEU A 192 -15.33 25.76 16.38
CA LEU A 192 -16.74 26.13 16.55
C LEU A 192 -17.14 26.14 18.03
N PRO A 193 -17.94 27.14 18.48
CA PRO A 193 -18.37 27.24 19.86
C PRO A 193 -19.17 26.06 20.40
N THR A 194 -19.67 25.15 19.55
CA THR A 194 -20.47 23.99 19.96
C THR A 194 -19.68 22.68 20.00
N ASN A 195 -18.45 22.65 19.50
CA ASN A 195 -17.68 21.40 19.37
C ASN A 195 -17.44 20.72 20.72
N TYR A 196 -17.30 21.49 21.82
CA TYR A 196 -17.16 20.95 23.18
C TYR A 196 -18.35 20.07 23.60
N LYS A 197 -19.54 20.24 23.00
CA LYS A 197 -20.72 19.44 23.29
C LYS A 197 -20.62 18.02 22.73
N GLN A 198 -19.72 17.77 21.78
CA GLN A 198 -19.51 16.48 21.14
C GLN A 198 -18.37 15.68 21.81
N SER A 199 -18.39 15.62 23.14
CA SER A 199 -17.31 15.04 23.96
C SER A 199 -16.95 13.61 23.58
N ALA A 200 -17.94 12.74 23.31
CA ALA A 200 -17.70 11.36 22.89
C ALA A 200 -16.91 11.27 21.56
N LYS A 201 -17.22 12.17 20.62
CA LYS A 201 -16.56 12.23 19.31
C LYS A 201 -15.13 12.80 19.42
N LEU A 202 -14.93 13.81 20.26
CA LEU A 202 -13.59 14.33 20.60
C LEU A 202 -12.72 13.27 21.27
N LEU A 203 -13.31 12.47 22.18
CA LEU A 203 -12.60 11.37 22.85
C LEU A 203 -12.25 10.27 21.84
N GLY A 204 -13.16 9.97 20.91
CA GLY A 204 -12.89 9.08 19.77
C GLY A 204 -11.72 9.57 18.92
N LEU A 205 -11.69 10.86 18.56
CA LEU A 205 -10.57 11.47 17.85
C LEU A 205 -9.26 11.36 18.65
N ALA A 206 -9.29 11.66 19.95
CA ALA A 206 -8.11 11.59 20.81
C ALA A 206 -7.53 10.16 20.89
N ASN A 207 -8.40 9.14 20.89
CA ASN A 207 -7.99 7.74 20.85
C ASN A 207 -7.36 7.37 19.50
N LEU A 208 -7.97 7.78 18.37
CA LEU A 208 -7.42 7.55 17.03
C LEU A 208 -6.05 8.24 16.85
N LEU A 209 -5.89 9.46 17.39
CA LEU A 209 -4.63 10.21 17.41
C LEU A 209 -3.63 9.74 18.48
N ARG A 210 -4.05 8.83 19.38
CA ARG A 210 -3.22 8.24 20.44
C ARG A 210 -2.62 9.27 21.39
N VAL A 211 -3.42 10.26 21.74
CA VAL A 211 -3.03 11.38 22.62
C VAL A 211 -2.53 10.89 24.00
N ALA A 212 -3.10 9.81 24.53
CA ALA A 212 -2.70 9.25 25.83
C ALA A 212 -1.49 8.30 25.77
N GLY A 213 -0.84 8.16 24.61
CA GLY A 213 0.14 7.09 24.37
C GLY A 213 -0.51 5.71 24.32
N LYS A 214 0.27 4.68 23.95
CA LYS A 214 -0.20 3.29 24.01
C LYS A 214 -0.44 2.95 25.49
N LEU A 215 -1.70 2.83 25.90
CA LEU A 215 -2.03 2.09 27.12
C LEU A 215 -1.80 0.60 26.80
N LEU A 216 -0.56 0.18 27.06
CA LEU A 216 -0.03 -1.20 27.07
C LEU A 216 -0.15 -1.98 25.75
#